data_AF-A0A966BQB1-F1
#
_entry.id   AF-A0A966BQB1-F1
#
_cell.length_a   1.000
_cell.length_b   1.000
_cell.length_c   1.000
_cell.angle_alpha   90.00
_cell.angle_beta   90.00
_cell.angle_gamma   90.00
#
_symmetry.space_group_name_H-M   'P 1'
#
loop_
_entity.id
_entity.type
_entity.pdbx_description
1 polymer ?
#
loop_
_entity_poly.entity_id
_entity_poly.type
_entity_poly.pdbx_seq_one_letter_code
_entity_poly.pdbx_strand_id
1 'polypeptide(L)'
;DQRFTVELDPEVQLRLPDGLEARQLLAVRIGWPKAPGRADFYSYDDTSSDPDVLLRQQRDIRYLLLDFGNFVAYEQVIGISGKPTSGGLGALFKLLGLADLRSTRLAIAADGVQVNRTRVAKLFTFTALALVQPDGGAERGLPNDRPDLQALADRLELEYEVSEPTRWPALCD
;
A
#
# COMPACT_ATOMS: atom_id res chain seq x y z
N ASP A 1 -5.21 21.89 -0.89
CA ASP A 1 -3.76 21.94 -0.58
C ASP A 1 -3.34 20.67 0.13
N GLN A 2 -3.14 19.60 -0.63
CA GLN A 2 -2.43 18.43 -0.12
C GLN A 2 -0.93 18.70 -0.23
N ARG A 3 -0.18 18.30 0.78
CA ARG A 3 1.26 18.47 0.89
C ARG A 3 1.90 17.11 0.96
N PHE A 4 3.08 17.03 0.38
CA PHE A 4 3.89 15.82 0.30
C PHE A 4 5.28 16.17 0.81
N THR A 5 5.72 15.49 1.87
CA THR A 5 7.05 15.69 2.45
C THR A 5 7.76 14.36 2.57
N VAL A 6 9.02 14.35 2.18
CA VAL A 6 9.88 13.17 2.15
C VAL A 6 11.14 13.45 2.93
N GLU A 7 11.52 12.51 3.78
CA GLU A 7 12.84 12.43 4.39
C GLU A 7 13.61 11.30 3.72
N LEU A 8 14.78 11.64 3.17
CA LEU A 8 15.73 10.67 2.65
C LEU A 8 16.51 10.06 3.82
N ASP A 9 16.82 8.77 3.73
CA ASP A 9 17.63 8.04 4.72
C ASP A 9 17.16 8.24 6.17
N PRO A 10 15.86 8.02 6.48
CA PRO A 10 15.38 8.16 7.84
C PRO A 10 16.06 7.14 8.75
N GLU A 11 16.20 7.51 10.02
CA GLU A 11 16.77 6.63 11.03
C GLU A 11 15.83 5.46 11.34
N VAL A 12 16.08 4.32 10.70
CA VAL A 12 15.35 3.06 10.88
C VAL A 12 16.32 1.88 10.94
N GLN A 13 15.94 0.83 11.64
CA GLN A 13 16.63 -0.47 11.59
C GLN A 13 15.93 -1.35 10.58
N LEU A 14 16.71 -1.91 9.65
CA LEU A 14 16.23 -2.83 8.62
C LEU A 14 17.00 -4.15 8.76
N ARG A 15 16.28 -5.25 8.91
CA ARG A 15 16.84 -6.61 8.93
C ARG A 15 16.35 -7.37 7.72
N LEU A 16 17.22 -7.47 6.71
CA LEU A 16 16.93 -8.13 5.44
C LEU A 16 17.54 -9.55 5.42
N PRO A 17 16.94 -10.48 4.67
CA PRO A 17 17.60 -11.73 4.30
C PRO A 17 18.92 -11.50 3.55
N ASP A 18 19.82 -12.46 3.64
CA ASP A 18 21.09 -12.42 2.92
C ASP A 18 20.89 -12.22 1.41
N GLY A 19 21.66 -11.30 0.82
CA GLY A 19 21.60 -10.98 -0.61
C GLY A 19 20.46 -10.05 -1.02
N LEU A 20 19.62 -9.60 -0.08
CA LEU A 20 18.63 -8.55 -0.32
C LEU A 20 19.16 -7.22 0.21
N GLU A 21 19.15 -6.19 -0.63
CA GLU A 21 19.57 -4.83 -0.26
C GLU A 21 18.52 -3.82 -0.73
N ALA A 22 18.15 -2.90 0.16
CA ALA A 22 17.36 -1.73 -0.21
C ALA A 22 18.30 -0.71 -0.86
N ARG A 23 17.97 -0.29 -2.09
CA ARG A 23 18.67 0.77 -2.83
C ARG A 23 18.33 2.16 -2.30
N GLN A 24 17.09 2.33 -1.85
CA GLN A 24 16.62 3.57 -1.25
C GLN A 24 15.63 3.27 -0.13
N LEU A 25 15.65 4.13 0.88
CA LEU A 25 14.70 4.13 1.97
C LEU A 25 14.25 5.56 2.24
N LEU A 26 12.94 5.78 2.20
CA LEU A 26 12.32 7.08 2.39
C LEU A 26 11.26 7.00 3.50
N ALA A 27 11.22 8.00 4.37
CA ALA A 27 10.03 8.23 5.19
C ALA A 27 9.17 9.28 4.50
N VAL A 28 7.91 8.93 4.25
CA VAL A 28 6.97 9.78 3.52
C VAL A 28 5.82 10.18 4.43
N ARG A 29 5.45 11.46 4.35
CA ARG A 29 4.24 11.99 4.97
C ARG A 29 3.46 12.83 3.98
N ILE A 30 2.17 12.52 3.87
CA ILE A 30 1.22 13.22 2.99
C ILE A 30 0.09 13.76 3.86
N GLY A 31 -0.32 15.00 3.63
CA GLY A 31 -1.46 15.52 4.36
C GLY A 31 -1.82 16.95 4.05
N TRP A 32 -2.82 17.45 4.76
CA TRP A 32 -3.22 18.86 4.68
C TRP A 32 -3.29 19.50 6.07
N PRO A 33 -3.19 20.84 6.14
CA PRO A 33 -3.26 21.57 7.39
C PRO A 33 -4.55 21.29 8.14
N LYS A 34 -4.44 21.17 9.47
CA LYS A 34 -5.60 21.16 10.35
C LYS A 34 -6.18 22.58 10.42
N ALA A 35 -7.45 22.74 10.09
CA ALA A 35 -8.13 24.03 10.15
C ALA A 35 -9.62 23.85 10.49
N PRO A 36 -10.25 24.81 11.20
CA PRO A 36 -11.69 24.77 11.44
C PRO A 36 -12.47 24.58 10.13
N GLY A 37 -13.40 23.61 10.11
CA GLY A 37 -14.23 23.32 8.94
C GLY A 37 -13.56 22.54 7.81
N ARG A 38 -12.25 22.24 7.87
CA ARG A 38 -11.61 21.30 6.94
C ARG A 38 -11.82 19.86 7.41
N ALA A 39 -12.09 18.97 6.46
CA ALA A 39 -12.30 17.56 6.75
C ALA A 39 -11.01 16.88 7.24
N ASP A 40 -11.13 15.92 8.17
CA ASP A 40 -10.00 15.11 8.66
C ASP A 40 -9.74 13.86 7.80
N PHE A 41 -10.55 13.65 6.76
CA PHE A 41 -10.38 12.59 5.76
C PHE A 41 -11.19 12.93 4.49
N TYR A 42 -10.89 12.24 3.40
CA TYR A 42 -11.80 12.10 2.26
C TYR A 42 -11.95 10.63 1.88
N SER A 43 -13.00 10.32 1.14
CA SER A 43 -13.18 9.00 0.55
C SER A 43 -13.52 9.12 -0.92
N TYR A 44 -13.17 8.10 -1.70
CA TYR A 44 -13.56 7.98 -3.09
C TYR A 44 -13.81 6.51 -3.43
N ASP A 45 -14.73 6.29 -4.36
CA ASP A 45 -14.97 4.98 -4.96
C ASP A 45 -14.03 4.82 -6.15
N ASP A 46 -13.20 3.79 -6.11
CA ASP A 46 -12.43 3.31 -7.24
C ASP A 46 -13.26 2.26 -7.98
N THR A 47 -13.81 2.69 -9.11
CA THR A 47 -14.60 1.84 -10.01
C THR A 47 -13.79 1.29 -11.18
N SER A 48 -12.47 1.44 -11.14
CA SER A 48 -11.53 0.84 -12.10
C SER A 48 -10.96 -0.49 -11.60
N SER A 49 -11.36 -0.91 -10.40
CA SER A 49 -10.99 -2.17 -9.76
C SER A 49 -12.12 -3.19 -9.86
N ASP A 50 -11.80 -4.49 -9.99
CA ASP A 50 -12.71 -5.60 -9.76
C ASP A 50 -12.27 -6.42 -8.52
N PRO A 51 -13.02 -6.35 -7.40
CA PRO A 51 -14.24 -5.57 -7.20
C PRO A 51 -13.97 -4.08 -7.04
N ASP A 52 -14.99 -3.24 -7.21
CA ASP A 52 -14.94 -1.81 -6.89
C ASP A 52 -14.54 -1.64 -5.42
N VAL A 53 -13.81 -0.56 -5.10
CA VAL A 53 -13.29 -0.32 -3.76
C VAL A 53 -13.61 1.10 -3.29
N LEU A 54 -14.17 1.23 -2.09
CA LEU A 54 -14.19 2.52 -1.38
C LEU A 54 -12.87 2.67 -0.63
N LEU A 55 -12.10 3.70 -0.98
CA LEU A 55 -10.88 4.09 -0.30
C LEU A 55 -11.15 5.31 0.57
N ARG A 56 -10.56 5.32 1.77
CA ARG A 56 -10.56 6.44 2.71
C ARG A 56 -9.11 6.85 2.97
N GLN A 57 -8.86 8.13 2.77
CA GLN A 57 -7.57 8.76 2.97
C GLN A 57 -7.71 9.73 4.14
N GLN A 58 -7.00 9.46 5.24
CA GLN A 58 -6.95 10.35 6.39
C GLN A 58 -6.13 11.60 6.05
N ARG A 59 -6.33 12.66 6.84
CA ARG A 59 -5.56 13.91 6.72
C ARG A 59 -4.06 13.73 6.83
N ASP A 60 -3.61 12.74 7.59
CA ASP A 60 -2.19 12.49 7.86
C ASP A 60 -1.85 11.05 7.49
N ILE A 61 -1.26 10.89 6.31
CA ILE A 61 -0.85 9.60 5.75
C ILE A 61 0.67 9.48 5.91
N ARG A 62 1.13 8.34 6.39
CA ARG A 62 2.56 8.07 6.63
C ARG A 62 2.91 6.67 6.17
N TYR A 63 4.10 6.51 5.62
CA TYR A 63 4.65 5.21 5.25
C TYR A 63 6.15 5.30 5.00
N LEU A 64 6.84 4.17 5.16
CA LEU A 64 8.18 3.98 4.63
C LEU A 64 8.09 3.48 3.19
N LEU A 65 8.89 4.04 2.29
CA LEU A 65 9.08 3.52 0.93
C LEU A 65 10.47 2.91 0.84
N LEU A 66 10.52 1.63 0.50
CA LEU A 66 11.76 0.88 0.27
C LEU A 66 11.82 0.49 -1.20
N ASP A 67 12.88 0.89 -1.89
CA ASP A 67 13.17 0.46 -3.25
C ASP A 67 14.22 -0.65 -3.23
N PHE A 68 13.87 -1.85 -3.67
CA PHE A 68 14.81 -2.97 -3.85
C PHE A 68 15.25 -3.11 -5.32
N GLY A 69 14.71 -2.26 -6.21
CA GLY A 69 15.01 -2.20 -7.62
C GLY A 69 14.22 -3.16 -8.50
N ASN A 70 13.96 -4.37 -8.02
CA ASN A 70 13.09 -5.35 -8.68
C ASN A 70 11.67 -5.38 -8.11
N PHE A 71 11.47 -4.75 -6.95
CA PHE A 71 10.17 -4.48 -6.35
C PHE A 71 10.27 -3.26 -5.44
N VAL A 72 9.13 -2.66 -5.13
CA VAL A 72 8.99 -1.57 -4.16
C VAL A 72 8.10 -2.02 -3.03
N ALA A 73 8.43 -1.63 -1.79
CA ALA A 73 7.62 -1.89 -0.62
C ALA A 73 7.22 -0.59 0.07
N TYR A 74 5.94 -0.50 0.41
CA TYR A 74 5.36 0.50 1.29
C TYR A 74 5.10 -0.18 2.61
N GLU A 75 5.87 0.19 3.64
CA GLU A 75 5.81 -0.45 4.95
C GLU A 75 5.30 0.55 6.00
N GLN A 76 4.69 0.02 7.06
CA GLN A 76 4.12 0.81 8.16
C GLN A 76 3.14 1.89 7.69
N VAL A 77 2.26 1.54 6.76
CA VAL A 77 1.28 2.46 6.22
C VAL A 77 0.26 2.84 7.31
N ILE A 78 0.04 4.13 7.46
CA ILE A 78 -0.96 4.73 8.34
C ILE A 78 -1.77 5.74 7.55
N GLY A 79 -3.08 5.78 7.80
CA GLY A 79 -3.97 6.79 7.23
C GLY A 79 -4.69 6.36 5.94
N ILE A 80 -4.48 5.13 5.49
CA ILE A 80 -5.18 4.56 4.32
C ILE A 80 -6.05 3.39 4.76
N SER A 81 -7.34 3.45 4.45
CA SER A 81 -8.27 2.35 4.70
C SER A 81 -9.11 2.06 3.45
N GLY A 82 -9.50 0.82 3.23
CA GLY A 82 -10.30 0.42 2.06
C GLY A 82 -11.33 -0.64 2.37
N LYS A 83 -12.35 -0.76 1.53
CA LYS A 83 -13.24 -1.93 1.50
C LYS A 83 -13.79 -2.16 0.09
N PRO A 84 -13.98 -3.42 -0.34
CA PRO A 84 -14.77 -3.72 -1.52
C PRO A 84 -16.20 -3.17 -1.39
N THR A 85 -16.73 -2.59 -2.45
CA THR A 85 -18.11 -2.09 -2.54
C THR A 85 -18.97 -2.88 -3.51
N SER A 86 -18.38 -3.68 -4.40
CA SER A 86 -19.09 -4.59 -5.30
C SER A 86 -18.67 -6.07 -5.17
N GLY A 87 -19.33 -6.95 -5.92
CA GLY A 87 -19.15 -8.41 -5.86
C GLY A 87 -19.61 -9.08 -4.55
N GLY A 88 -19.40 -10.39 -4.46
CA GLY A 88 -19.76 -11.19 -3.26
C GLY A 88 -19.03 -10.76 -1.98
N LEU A 89 -17.84 -10.15 -2.12
CA LEU A 89 -17.11 -9.56 -1.00
C LEU A 89 -17.68 -8.22 -0.54
N GLY A 90 -18.26 -7.41 -1.44
CA GLY A 90 -18.93 -6.16 -1.06
C GLY A 90 -20.04 -6.40 -0.04
N ALA A 91 -20.77 -7.51 -0.15
CA ALA A 91 -21.80 -7.90 0.82
C ALA A 91 -21.22 -8.23 2.21
N LEU A 92 -20.09 -8.95 2.27
CA LEU A 92 -19.40 -9.30 3.52
C LEU A 92 -18.73 -8.06 4.17
N PHE A 93 -18.12 -7.19 3.35
CA PHE A 93 -17.43 -5.98 3.82
C PHE A 93 -18.37 -4.81 4.12
N LYS A 94 -19.64 -4.85 3.67
CA LYS A 94 -20.67 -3.91 4.13
C LYS A 94 -20.90 -4.00 5.64
N LEU A 95 -20.79 -5.21 6.22
CA LEU A 95 -20.92 -5.47 7.65
C LEU A 95 -19.64 -5.17 8.43
N LEU A 96 -18.49 -5.47 7.84
CA LEU A 96 -17.20 -5.27 8.51
C LEU A 96 -16.80 -3.79 8.49
N GLY A 97 -16.97 -3.06 7.39
CA GLY A 97 -16.49 -1.68 7.21
C GLY A 97 -15.04 -1.62 6.66
N LEU A 98 -14.38 -0.46 6.75
CA LEU A 98 -13.02 -0.25 6.21
C LEU A 98 -11.94 -1.08 6.93
N ALA A 99 -11.01 -1.65 6.19
CA ALA A 99 -9.79 -2.28 6.70
C ALA A 99 -8.60 -1.36 6.45
N ASP A 100 -7.65 -1.30 7.39
CA ASP A 100 -6.46 -0.47 7.25
C ASP A 100 -5.40 -1.18 6.41
N LEU A 101 -4.84 -0.46 5.44
CA LEU A 101 -3.67 -0.91 4.72
C LEU A 101 -2.46 -0.77 5.64
N ARG A 102 -1.71 -1.86 5.86
CA ARG A 102 -0.54 -1.88 6.76
C ARG A 102 0.77 -1.92 5.99
N SER A 103 0.78 -2.68 4.91
CA SER A 103 1.86 -2.64 3.93
C SER A 103 1.35 -3.05 2.57
N THR A 104 2.03 -2.61 1.53
CA THR A 104 1.83 -3.10 0.16
C THR A 104 3.19 -3.21 -0.52
N ARG A 105 3.38 -4.28 -1.26
CA ARG A 105 4.59 -4.51 -2.05
C ARG A 105 4.17 -4.73 -3.48
N LEU A 106 4.94 -4.17 -4.41
CA LEU A 106 4.63 -4.26 -5.82
C LEU A 106 5.86 -4.62 -6.65
N ALA A 107 5.64 -5.42 -7.69
CA ALA A 107 6.62 -5.71 -8.73
C ALA A 107 5.92 -5.65 -10.09
N ILE A 108 6.68 -5.33 -11.14
CA ILE A 108 6.15 -5.14 -12.50
C ILE A 108 6.73 -6.22 -13.42
N ALA A 109 5.88 -6.90 -14.16
CA ALA A 109 6.26 -7.88 -15.16
C ALA A 109 6.76 -7.21 -16.45
N ALA A 110 7.38 -7.99 -17.35
CA ALA A 110 7.96 -7.46 -18.58
C ALA A 110 6.91 -6.86 -19.54
N ASP A 111 5.66 -7.31 -19.46
CA ASP A 111 4.52 -6.79 -20.22
C ASP A 111 3.85 -5.57 -19.57
N GLY A 112 4.37 -5.11 -18.43
CA GLY A 112 3.86 -3.95 -17.69
C GLY A 112 2.78 -4.28 -16.66
N VAL A 113 2.35 -5.54 -16.52
CA VAL A 113 1.41 -5.94 -15.46
C VAL A 113 2.07 -5.81 -14.10
N GLN A 114 1.45 -5.08 -13.18
CA GLN A 114 1.93 -4.92 -11.81
C GLN A 114 1.25 -5.94 -10.89
N VAL A 115 2.03 -6.69 -10.13
CA VAL A 115 1.56 -7.56 -9.05
C VAL A 115 1.67 -6.80 -7.73
N ASN A 116 0.59 -6.76 -6.96
CA ASN A 116 0.53 -6.16 -5.63
C ASN A 116 0.24 -7.23 -4.58
N ARG A 117 1.00 -7.21 -3.49
CA ARG A 117 0.76 -8.00 -2.29
C ARG A 117 0.57 -7.06 -1.10
N THR A 118 -0.66 -6.98 -0.61
CA THR A 118 -1.07 -6.00 0.39
C THR A 118 -1.44 -6.69 1.69
N ARG A 119 -0.81 -6.28 2.80
CA ARG A 119 -1.20 -6.68 4.14
C ARG A 119 -2.22 -5.68 4.67
N VAL A 120 -3.41 -6.18 5.03
CA VAL A 120 -4.50 -5.37 5.56
C VAL A 120 -4.90 -5.87 6.94
N ALA A 121 -5.26 -4.93 7.82
CA ALA A 121 -5.65 -5.23 9.18
C ALA A 121 -7.04 -4.68 9.50
N LYS A 122 -7.81 -5.49 10.21
CA LYS A 122 -9.07 -5.09 10.80
C LYS A 122 -9.27 -5.75 12.17
N LEU A 123 -10.04 -6.83 12.25
CA LEU A 123 -10.16 -7.70 13.44
C LEU A 123 -9.10 -8.82 13.42
N PHE A 124 -8.69 -9.20 12.21
CA PHE A 124 -7.56 -10.07 11.93
C PHE A 124 -6.72 -9.42 10.84
N THR A 125 -5.51 -9.92 10.65
CA THR A 125 -4.64 -9.50 9.56
C THR A 125 -4.71 -10.54 8.45
N PHE A 126 -4.83 -10.09 7.21
CA PHE A 126 -4.75 -10.96 6.04
C PHE A 126 -3.98 -10.29 4.91
N THR A 127 -3.57 -11.10 3.94
CA THR A 127 -2.87 -10.65 2.75
C THR A 127 -3.79 -10.76 1.54
N ALA A 128 -3.85 -9.70 0.74
CA ALA A 128 -4.54 -9.66 -0.53
C ALA A 128 -3.53 -9.60 -1.68
N LEU A 129 -3.81 -10.33 -2.74
CA LEU A 129 -3.10 -10.23 -4.02
C LEU A 129 -4.01 -9.52 -5.02
N ALA A 130 -3.42 -8.61 -5.81
CA ALA A 130 -4.09 -7.93 -6.89
C ALA A 130 -3.13 -7.66 -8.05
N LEU A 131 -3.65 -7.63 -9.25
CA LEU A 131 -2.98 -7.16 -10.45
C LEU A 131 -3.42 -5.75 -10.78
N VAL A 132 -2.53 -4.96 -11.36
CA VAL A 132 -2.87 -3.72 -12.05
C VAL A 132 -2.35 -3.83 -13.47
N GLN A 133 -3.27 -3.72 -14.42
CA GLN A 133 -3.03 -3.78 -15.85
C GLN A 133 -2.35 -2.48 -16.32
N PRO A 134 -1.67 -2.48 -17.49
CA PRO A 134 -1.04 -1.27 -18.02
C PRO A 134 -2.00 -0.10 -18.29
N ASP A 135 -3.29 -0.37 -18.47
CA ASP A 135 -4.33 0.65 -18.62
C ASP A 135 -4.88 1.20 -17.28
N GLY A 136 -4.37 0.69 -16.16
CA GLY A 136 -4.74 1.07 -14.81
C GLY A 136 -5.86 0.23 -14.19
N GLY A 137 -6.47 -0.70 -14.94
CA GLY A 137 -7.49 -1.60 -14.39
C GLY A 137 -6.90 -2.53 -13.33
N ALA A 138 -7.58 -2.69 -12.20
CA ALA A 138 -7.11 -3.56 -11.12
C ALA A 138 -7.99 -4.80 -10.96
N GLU A 139 -7.38 -5.96 -10.76
CA GLU A 139 -8.08 -7.23 -10.62
C GLU A 139 -7.58 -7.99 -9.40
N ARG A 140 -8.49 -8.60 -8.65
CA ARG A 140 -8.11 -9.42 -7.48
C ARG A 140 -7.56 -10.78 -7.90
N GLY A 141 -6.47 -11.19 -7.22
CA GLY A 141 -5.87 -12.51 -7.34
C GLY A 141 -4.82 -12.60 -8.44
N LEU A 142 -4.49 -13.83 -8.83
CA LEU A 142 -3.57 -14.14 -9.93
C LEU A 142 -4.25 -15.11 -10.88
N PRO A 143 -4.10 -14.95 -12.21
CA PRO A 143 -4.58 -15.93 -13.17
C PRO A 143 -3.67 -17.16 -13.17
N ASN A 144 -4.27 -18.34 -13.40
CA ASN A 144 -3.57 -19.64 -13.29
C ASN A 144 -2.56 -19.89 -14.43
N ASP A 145 -2.66 -19.17 -15.54
CA ASP A 145 -1.87 -19.33 -16.76
C ASP A 145 -0.69 -18.33 -16.87
N ARG A 146 -0.39 -17.61 -15.77
CA ARG A 146 0.70 -16.62 -15.69
C ARG A 146 1.74 -16.98 -14.62
N PRO A 147 2.61 -17.98 -14.87
CA PRO A 147 3.64 -18.39 -13.91
C PRO A 147 4.66 -17.28 -13.64
N ASP A 148 4.85 -16.35 -14.57
CA ASP A 148 5.67 -15.16 -14.38
C ASP A 148 5.10 -14.24 -13.29
N LEU A 149 3.78 -14.03 -13.25
CA LEU A 149 3.12 -13.24 -12.20
C LEU A 149 3.13 -13.96 -10.86
N GLN A 150 3.00 -15.29 -10.85
CA GLN A 150 3.16 -16.10 -9.64
C GLN A 150 4.57 -15.95 -9.06
N ALA A 151 5.61 -16.02 -9.88
CA ALA A 151 6.99 -15.84 -9.43
C ALA A 151 7.23 -14.44 -8.82
N LEU A 152 6.56 -13.40 -9.33
CA LEU A 152 6.57 -12.08 -8.70
C LEU A 152 5.84 -12.09 -7.36
N ALA A 153 4.65 -12.69 -7.27
CA ALA A 153 3.89 -12.78 -6.03
C ALA A 153 4.65 -13.53 -4.90
N ASP A 154 5.35 -14.60 -5.27
CA ASP A 154 6.20 -15.37 -4.36
C ASP A 154 7.38 -14.52 -3.88
N ARG A 155 8.00 -13.75 -4.76
CA ARG A 155 9.05 -12.79 -4.38
C ARG A 155 8.53 -11.74 -3.40
N LEU A 156 7.30 -11.25 -3.57
CA LEU A 156 6.72 -10.25 -2.68
C LEU A 156 6.40 -10.81 -1.27
N GLU A 157 6.45 -12.14 -1.08
CA GLU A 157 6.25 -12.80 0.22
C GLU A 157 7.45 -12.68 1.17
N LEU A 158 8.61 -12.22 0.68
CA LEU A 158 9.86 -12.07 1.44
C LEU A 158 9.65 -11.53 2.86
N GLU A 159 10.14 -12.25 3.87
CA GLU A 159 10.08 -11.80 5.25
C GLU A 159 11.29 -10.95 5.60
N TYR A 160 11.04 -9.78 6.20
CA TYR A 160 12.06 -8.89 6.74
C TYR A 160 11.44 -8.00 7.82
N GLU A 161 12.29 -7.42 8.67
CA GLU A 161 11.86 -6.52 9.74
C GLU A 161 12.31 -5.09 9.45
N VAL A 162 11.42 -4.13 9.69
CA VAL A 162 11.72 -2.69 9.62
C VAL A 162 11.18 -2.01 10.88
N SER A 163 12.02 -1.26 11.59
CA SER A 163 11.61 -0.51 12.78
C SER A 163 10.81 0.73 12.40
N GLU A 164 9.98 1.22 13.31
CA GLU A 164 9.41 2.56 13.16
C GLU A 164 10.52 3.62 13.08
N PRO A 165 10.35 4.65 12.24
CA PRO A 165 11.29 5.76 12.23
C PRO A 165 11.16 6.57 13.52
N THR A 166 12.30 7.02 14.05
CA THR A 166 12.34 7.85 15.28
C THR A 166 11.51 9.13 15.13
N ARG A 167 11.41 9.65 13.90
CA ARG A 167 10.57 10.79 13.54
C ARG A 167 9.99 10.62 12.14
N TRP A 168 8.83 11.23 11.92
CA TRP A 168 8.28 11.42 10.59
C TRP A 168 8.60 12.83 10.10
N PRO A 169 8.76 13.04 8.77
CA PRO A 169 8.94 14.38 8.23
C PRO A 169 7.78 15.30 8.64
N ALA A 170 8.09 16.57 8.89
CA ALA A 170 7.08 17.58 9.18
C ALA A 170 6.27 17.88 7.91
N LEU A 171 4.96 18.08 8.03
CA LEU A 171 4.22 18.71 6.95
C LEU A 171 4.66 20.18 6.91
N CYS A 172 5.35 20.60 5.85
CA CYS A 172 5.77 22.00 5.69
C CYS A 172 4.54 22.91 5.72
N ASP A 173 4.65 24.08 6.34
CA ASP A 173 3.59 25.10 6.40
C ASP A 173 3.40 25.93 5.13
#